data_AF-A0A250IPC4-F1
#
_entry.id   AF-A0A250IPC4-F1
#
_cell.length_a   1.000
_cell.length_b   1.000
_cell.length_c   1.000
_cell.angle_alpha   90.00
_cell.angle_beta   90.00
_cell.angle_gamma   90.00
#
_symmetry.space_group_name_H-M   'P 1'
#
loop_
_entity.id
_entity.type
_entity.pdbx_description
1 polymer ?
#
loop_
_entity_poly.entity_id
_entity_poly.type
_entity_poly.pdbx_seq_one_letter_code
_entity_poly.pdbx_strand_id
1 'polypeptide(L)'
;MKNSGRRTRSILGLAGFLLVLVTALGAQAAPPSKLPGRKPDSTEPWGAFLGRAAHLAIGRQYSVQYPTNAVFLDTVNLYRIVEEGKLGNPKRLSEFVRLLRPDITDTRALVLFEIKPDNEEGRKEGREQAGRYLAALNEAVEPGKKLAGGTGFEGSLFLEFENGGALWQLSWRTPEPGVTLYRWSYRRKKSNASWKERAAQKEEELPKEEGEQRGEVAEQALRAAYEGGELPSNFQGQVYLPVDCR
;
A
#
# COMPACT_ATOMS: atom_id res chain seq x y z
N MET A 1 -75.82 -17.27 -36.77
CA MET A 1 -76.46 -15.97 -37.06
C MET A 1 -76.51 -15.14 -35.78
N LYS A 2 -75.97 -13.92 -35.86
CA LYS A 2 -76.21 -12.69 -35.08
C LYS A 2 -76.41 -12.74 -33.55
N ASN A 3 -75.48 -12.02 -32.90
CA ASN A 3 -75.68 -11.00 -31.83
C ASN A 3 -76.24 -11.48 -30.48
N SER A 4 -75.85 -10.95 -29.31
CA SER A 4 -74.89 -9.93 -28.86
C SER A 4 -75.13 -9.78 -27.36
N GLY A 5 -74.15 -9.38 -26.55
CA GLY A 5 -74.46 -8.70 -25.27
C GLY A 5 -73.68 -9.15 -24.04
N ARG A 6 -72.44 -8.69 -23.98
CA ARG A 6 -71.53 -8.52 -22.83
C ARG A 6 -72.20 -8.28 -21.47
N ARG A 7 -71.82 -9.07 -20.45
CA ARG A 7 -71.69 -8.64 -19.04
C ARG A 7 -70.59 -9.44 -18.34
N THR A 8 -69.93 -8.75 -17.39
CA THR A 8 -69.09 -9.25 -16.29
C THR A 8 -67.76 -9.96 -16.63
N ARG A 9 -66.63 -9.27 -16.42
CA ARG A 9 -65.29 -9.89 -16.32
C ARG A 9 -64.94 -10.14 -14.84
N SER A 10 -65.14 -11.39 -14.43
CA SER A 10 -64.18 -12.32 -13.80
C SER A 10 -62.80 -11.71 -13.43
N ILE A 11 -62.37 -11.67 -12.16
CA ILE A 11 -61.74 -12.74 -11.34
C ILE A 11 -60.29 -13.07 -11.77
N LEU A 12 -59.39 -12.90 -10.78
CA LEU A 12 -58.06 -13.48 -10.53
C LEU A 12 -57.12 -13.76 -11.73
N GLY A 13 -55.94 -13.13 -11.68
CA GLY A 13 -54.71 -13.60 -12.33
C GLY A 13 -53.61 -13.69 -11.29
N LEU A 14 -53.21 -14.92 -10.95
CA LEU A 14 -52.06 -15.24 -10.12
C LEU A 14 -50.82 -15.35 -11.02
N ALA A 15 -49.69 -14.83 -10.53
CA ALA A 15 -48.30 -15.25 -10.78
C ALA A 15 -47.76 -15.38 -12.22
N GLY A 16 -46.72 -14.60 -12.53
CA GLY A 16 -45.88 -14.84 -13.70
C GLY A 16 -44.74 -13.82 -13.87
N PHE A 17 -43.60 -14.11 -13.25
CA PHE A 17 -42.24 -13.87 -13.74
C PHE A 17 -41.96 -12.65 -14.64
N LEU A 18 -41.27 -11.62 -14.09
CA LEU A 18 -40.02 -11.08 -14.66
C LEU A 18 -39.41 -10.05 -13.67
N LEU A 19 -38.65 -10.53 -12.68
CA LEU A 19 -37.78 -9.67 -11.89
C LEU A 19 -36.42 -9.62 -12.62
N VAL A 20 -36.26 -8.66 -13.53
CA VAL A 20 -34.96 -8.37 -14.13
C VAL A 20 -34.15 -7.56 -13.12
N LEU A 21 -33.17 -8.23 -12.53
CA LEU A 21 -32.02 -7.64 -11.85
C LEU A 21 -31.38 -6.56 -12.73
N VAL A 22 -31.48 -5.30 -12.32
CA VAL A 22 -30.42 -4.30 -12.54
C VAL A 22 -30.44 -3.34 -11.35
N THR A 23 -29.81 -3.74 -10.24
CA THR A 23 -29.22 -2.75 -9.33
C THR A 23 -27.72 -2.84 -9.53
N ALA A 24 -27.23 -1.97 -10.41
CA ALA A 24 -25.83 -1.75 -10.64
C ALA A 24 -25.14 -1.51 -9.29
N LEU A 25 -24.26 -2.44 -8.88
CA LEU A 25 -23.22 -2.14 -7.91
C LEU A 25 -22.36 -1.05 -8.52
N GLY A 26 -22.61 0.19 -8.10
CA GLY A 26 -21.71 1.30 -8.33
C GLY A 26 -20.39 1.01 -7.64
N ALA A 27 -19.45 0.41 -8.37
CA ALA A 27 -18.04 0.58 -8.07
C ALA A 27 -17.71 2.05 -8.39
N GLN A 28 -17.99 2.94 -7.44
CA GLN A 28 -17.38 4.26 -7.44
C GLN A 28 -15.88 4.03 -7.27
N ALA A 29 -15.13 4.14 -8.37
CA ALA A 29 -13.69 4.25 -8.30
C ALA A 29 -13.35 5.42 -7.36
N ALA A 30 -12.57 5.15 -6.31
CA ALA A 30 -12.07 6.19 -5.43
C ALA A 30 -11.31 7.24 -6.28
N PRO A 31 -11.52 8.55 -6.04
CA PRO A 31 -10.90 9.58 -6.86
C PRO A 31 -9.37 9.55 -6.69
N PRO A 32 -8.61 9.98 -7.70
CA PRO A 32 -7.15 10.03 -7.61
C PRO A 32 -6.75 11.02 -6.51
N SER A 33 -5.95 10.56 -5.54
CA SER A 33 -5.41 11.44 -4.49
C SER A 33 -4.48 12.48 -5.12
N LYS A 34 -4.83 13.75 -4.96
CA LYS A 34 -3.96 14.89 -5.28
C LYS A 34 -3.01 15.13 -4.10
N LEU A 35 -1.71 15.27 -4.37
CA LEU A 35 -0.73 15.86 -3.44
C LEU A 35 0.07 16.89 -4.26
N PRO A 36 0.37 18.11 -3.74
CA PRO A 36 1.05 18.37 -2.46
C PRO A 36 0.47 19.53 -1.60
N GLY A 37 0.91 19.64 -0.33
CA GLY A 37 0.63 20.76 0.59
C GLY A 37 -0.75 20.72 1.27
N ARG A 38 -0.84 20.07 2.43
CA ARG A 38 -2.09 19.85 3.18
C ARG A 38 -2.75 21.17 3.63
N LYS A 39 -4.08 21.22 3.61
CA LYS A 39 -4.87 22.26 4.30
C LYS A 39 -4.99 21.93 5.81
N PRO A 40 -4.89 22.93 6.71
CA PRO A 40 -4.87 22.73 8.16
C PRO A 40 -6.03 21.91 8.76
N ASP A 41 -7.12 21.70 8.03
CA ASP A 41 -8.38 21.10 8.44
C ASP A 41 -8.63 19.67 7.91
N SER A 42 -7.64 19.01 7.31
CA SER A 42 -7.85 17.62 6.81
C SER A 42 -8.16 16.64 7.94
N THR A 43 -9.09 15.71 7.69
CA THR A 43 -9.64 14.74 8.66
C THR A 43 -9.11 13.32 8.43
N GLU A 44 -7.96 13.18 7.78
CA GLU A 44 -7.42 11.86 7.42
C GLU A 44 -6.98 11.07 8.68
N PRO A 45 -7.39 9.80 8.83
CA PRO A 45 -7.00 9.01 10.00
C PRO A 45 -5.50 8.77 10.02
N TRP A 46 -4.89 8.87 11.21
CA TRP A 46 -3.45 8.65 11.44
C TRP A 46 -2.89 7.35 10.85
N GLY A 47 -3.70 6.28 10.84
CA GLY A 47 -3.33 4.99 10.23
C GLY A 47 -3.00 5.11 8.73
N ALA A 48 -3.62 6.05 8.01
CA ALA A 48 -3.32 6.31 6.61
C ALA A 48 -1.94 6.97 6.43
N PHE A 49 -1.56 7.90 7.31
CA PHE A 49 -0.22 8.50 7.30
C PHE A 49 0.86 7.47 7.57
N LEU A 50 0.68 6.64 8.61
CA LEU A 50 1.65 5.61 8.96
C LEU A 50 1.74 4.51 7.89
N GLY A 51 0.63 4.18 7.23
CA GLY A 51 0.60 3.29 6.08
C GLY A 51 1.40 3.85 4.90
N ARG A 52 1.11 5.09 4.49
CA ARG A 52 1.88 5.75 3.41
C ARG A 52 3.36 5.87 3.74
N ALA A 53 3.68 6.27 4.97
CA ALA A 53 5.06 6.38 5.42
C ALA A 53 5.79 5.03 5.31
N ALA A 54 5.12 3.94 5.68
CA ALA A 54 5.66 2.59 5.54
C ALA A 54 5.87 2.20 4.07
N HIS A 55 4.86 2.35 3.21
CA HIS A 55 4.96 2.01 1.78
C HIS A 55 6.07 2.80 1.09
N LEU A 56 6.13 4.11 1.34
CA LEU A 56 7.18 4.98 0.82
C LEU A 56 8.56 4.51 1.28
N ALA A 57 8.78 4.37 2.58
CA ALA A 57 10.09 4.02 3.11
C ALA A 57 10.56 2.64 2.65
N ILE A 58 9.67 1.64 2.67
CA ILE A 58 10.00 0.26 2.27
C ILE A 58 10.29 0.19 0.76
N GLY A 59 9.46 0.83 -0.08
CA GLY A 59 9.69 0.88 -1.53
C GLY A 59 10.97 1.61 -1.92
N ARG A 60 11.27 2.74 -1.27
CA ARG A 60 12.53 3.47 -1.48
C ARG A 60 13.72 2.67 -1.00
N GLN A 61 13.62 2.02 0.16
CA GLN A 61 14.69 1.18 0.67
C GLN A 61 15.01 0.00 -0.24
N TYR A 62 13.98 -0.63 -0.85
CA TYR A 62 14.21 -1.67 -1.85
C TYR A 62 15.02 -1.12 -3.03
N SER A 63 14.66 0.06 -3.54
CA SER A 63 15.37 0.71 -4.65
C SER A 63 16.83 1.04 -4.30
N VAL A 64 17.09 1.49 -3.06
CA VAL A 64 18.45 1.76 -2.54
C VAL A 64 19.27 0.47 -2.43
N GLN A 65 18.64 -0.63 -2.00
CA GLN A 65 19.30 -1.93 -1.86
C GLN A 65 19.63 -2.58 -3.23
N TYR A 66 18.84 -2.28 -4.26
CA TYR A 66 19.00 -2.83 -5.60
C TYR A 66 19.15 -1.73 -6.68
N PRO A 67 20.22 -0.91 -6.62
CA PRO A 67 20.33 0.32 -7.40
C PRO A 67 20.45 0.10 -8.93
N THR A 68 20.81 -1.12 -9.35
CA THR A 68 20.92 -1.48 -10.78
C THR A 68 19.66 -2.14 -11.33
N ASN A 69 18.64 -2.34 -10.50
CA ASN A 69 17.41 -3.02 -10.88
C ASN A 69 16.38 -2.00 -11.39
N ALA A 70 15.52 -2.47 -12.30
CA ALA A 70 14.41 -1.68 -12.82
C ALA A 70 13.21 -1.87 -11.90
N VAL A 71 13.15 -1.03 -10.87
CA VAL A 71 12.13 -1.04 -9.80
C VAL A 71 11.05 0.00 -10.07
N PHE A 72 9.80 -0.43 -10.02
CA PHE A 72 8.60 0.39 -10.12
C PHE A 72 7.84 0.33 -8.79
N LEU A 73 7.38 1.48 -8.31
CA LEU A 73 6.65 1.61 -7.04
C LEU A 73 5.16 1.85 -7.27
N ASP A 74 4.39 1.88 -6.18
CA ASP A 74 2.93 2.10 -6.07
C ASP A 74 2.32 3.30 -6.84
N THR A 75 3.14 4.18 -7.39
CA THR A 75 2.73 5.27 -8.29
C THR A 75 2.62 4.86 -9.75
N VAL A 76 3.22 3.72 -10.14
CA VAL A 76 3.30 3.22 -11.51
C VAL A 76 2.31 2.07 -11.70
N ASN A 77 1.53 2.12 -12.77
CA ASN A 77 0.50 1.12 -13.05
C ASN A 77 1.01 -0.05 -13.91
N LEU A 78 0.26 -1.15 -13.96
CA LEU A 78 0.64 -2.37 -14.69
C LEU A 78 0.92 -2.12 -16.18
N TYR A 79 0.19 -1.19 -16.83
CA TYR A 79 0.46 -0.84 -18.22
C TYR A 79 1.89 -0.32 -18.39
N ARG A 80 2.28 0.66 -17.56
CA ARG A 80 3.62 1.25 -17.59
C ARG A 80 4.69 0.26 -17.16
N ILE A 81 4.43 -0.57 -16.15
CA ILE A 81 5.37 -1.62 -15.73
C ILE A 81 5.69 -2.58 -16.87
N VAL A 82 4.68 -3.04 -17.62
CA VAL A 82 4.92 -3.95 -18.76
C VAL A 82 5.62 -3.24 -19.92
N GLU A 83 5.25 -2.00 -20.22
CA GLU A 83 5.81 -1.17 -21.29
C GLU A 83 7.28 -0.79 -21.02
N GLU A 84 7.53 -0.12 -19.89
CA GLU A 84 8.83 0.43 -19.51
C GLU A 84 9.79 -0.66 -19.02
N GLY A 85 9.27 -1.68 -18.35
CA GLY A 85 10.02 -2.89 -17.96
C GLY A 85 10.34 -3.82 -19.12
N LYS A 86 9.86 -3.52 -20.34
CA LYS A 86 10.06 -4.32 -21.57
C LYS A 86 9.70 -5.79 -21.36
N LEU A 87 8.61 -6.04 -20.64
CA LEU A 87 8.21 -7.39 -20.22
C LEU A 87 7.38 -8.13 -21.27
N GLY A 88 6.68 -7.40 -22.14
CA GLY A 88 5.80 -7.98 -23.16
C GLY A 88 4.88 -6.93 -23.78
N ASN A 89 3.64 -7.31 -24.07
CA ASN A 89 2.68 -6.42 -24.71
C ASN A 89 1.65 -5.90 -23.69
N PRO A 90 1.74 -4.63 -23.26
CA PRO A 90 0.84 -4.07 -22.25
C PRO A 90 -0.63 -3.99 -22.73
N LYS A 91 -0.87 -4.07 -24.05
CA LYS A 91 -2.24 -4.09 -24.62
C LYS A 91 -2.98 -5.40 -24.33
N ARG A 92 -2.29 -6.46 -23.89
CA ARG A 92 -2.90 -7.73 -23.46
C ARG A 92 -3.62 -7.62 -22.11
N LEU A 93 -3.27 -6.62 -21.29
CA LEU A 93 -4.01 -6.29 -20.08
C LEU A 93 -5.36 -5.67 -20.45
N SER A 94 -6.42 -6.05 -19.74
CA SER A 94 -7.73 -5.39 -19.85
C SER A 94 -7.67 -3.95 -19.32
N GLU A 95 -8.60 -3.10 -19.74
CA GLU A 95 -8.57 -1.66 -19.46
C GLU A 95 -8.46 -1.33 -17.96
N PHE A 96 -9.24 -1.99 -17.11
CA PHE A 96 -9.17 -1.77 -15.66
C PHE A 96 -7.90 -2.36 -15.04
N VAL A 97 -7.45 -3.52 -15.51
CA VAL A 97 -6.23 -4.18 -15.01
C VAL A 97 -4.99 -3.31 -15.25
N ARG A 98 -4.94 -2.58 -16.37
CA ARG A 98 -3.85 -1.64 -16.69
C ARG A 98 -3.63 -0.58 -15.61
N LEU A 99 -4.66 -0.23 -14.84
CA LEU A 99 -4.63 0.84 -13.85
C LEU A 99 -4.18 0.37 -12.47
N LEU A 100 -4.10 -0.95 -12.24
CA LEU A 100 -3.66 -1.53 -10.98
C LEU A 100 -2.20 -1.15 -10.69
N ARG A 101 -1.87 -1.00 -9.41
CA ARG A 101 -0.57 -0.49 -8.94
C ARG A 101 -0.05 -1.37 -7.80
N PRO A 102 0.86 -2.32 -8.09
CA PRO A 102 1.53 -3.07 -7.06
C PRO A 102 2.49 -2.19 -6.27
N ASP A 103 2.76 -2.55 -5.01
CA ASP A 103 3.57 -1.68 -4.14
C ASP A 103 5.04 -1.61 -4.58
N ILE A 104 5.63 -2.77 -4.93
CA ILE A 104 6.97 -2.86 -5.50
C ILE A 104 6.94 -3.89 -6.62
N THR A 105 7.43 -3.52 -7.80
CA THR A 105 7.72 -4.46 -8.90
C THR A 105 9.14 -4.27 -9.38
N ASP A 106 9.95 -5.32 -9.28
CA ASP A 106 11.29 -5.36 -9.85
C ASP A 106 11.29 -6.20 -11.12
N THR A 107 11.39 -5.52 -12.25
CA THR A 107 11.33 -6.16 -13.57
C THR A 107 12.65 -6.78 -14.01
N ARG A 108 13.75 -6.49 -13.30
CA ARG A 108 15.04 -7.14 -13.53
C ARG A 108 15.13 -8.44 -12.74
N ALA A 109 14.71 -8.43 -11.49
CA ALA A 109 14.66 -9.62 -10.64
C ALA A 109 13.41 -10.48 -10.89
N LEU A 110 12.44 -9.97 -11.67
CA LEU A 110 11.16 -10.61 -11.97
C LEU A 110 10.36 -10.94 -10.70
N VAL A 111 10.30 -9.98 -9.78
CA VAL A 111 9.57 -10.13 -8.51
C VAL A 111 8.61 -8.98 -8.25
N LEU A 112 7.55 -9.28 -7.49
CA LEU A 112 6.56 -8.33 -7.00
C LEU A 112 6.39 -8.48 -5.49
N PHE A 113 6.11 -7.38 -4.80
CA PHE A 113 5.75 -7.35 -3.38
C PHE A 113 4.52 -6.45 -3.17
N GLU A 114 3.63 -6.91 -2.30
CA GLU A 114 2.60 -6.11 -1.64
C GLU A 114 3.01 -5.84 -0.20
N ILE A 115 2.83 -4.60 0.25
CA ILE A 115 3.17 -4.13 1.58
C ILE A 115 1.89 -4.02 2.40
N LYS A 116 1.87 -4.65 3.58
CA LYS A 116 0.70 -4.69 4.46
C LYS A 116 1.07 -4.60 5.94
N PRO A 117 0.17 -4.16 6.82
CA PRO A 117 0.39 -4.26 8.27
C PRO A 117 0.63 -5.72 8.71
N ASP A 118 1.51 -5.94 9.69
CA ASP A 118 1.79 -7.26 10.27
C ASP A 118 0.66 -7.71 11.20
N ASN A 119 -0.46 -8.10 10.60
CA ASN A 119 -1.58 -8.77 11.24
C ASN A 119 -2.20 -9.81 10.28
N GLU A 120 -3.14 -10.62 10.77
CA GLU A 120 -3.72 -11.74 10.00
C GLU A 120 -4.49 -11.25 8.76
N GLU A 121 -5.27 -10.18 8.91
CA GLU A 121 -6.03 -9.58 7.81
C GLU A 121 -5.09 -9.02 6.73
N GLY A 122 -4.08 -8.25 7.11
CA GLY A 122 -3.06 -7.70 6.22
C GLY A 122 -2.29 -8.81 5.49
N ARG A 123 -1.97 -9.92 6.14
CA ARG A 123 -1.36 -11.08 5.47
C ARG A 123 -2.31 -11.67 4.42
N LYS A 124 -3.58 -11.87 4.77
CA LYS A 124 -4.59 -12.41 3.84
C LYS A 124 -4.78 -11.49 2.64
N GLU A 125 -4.98 -10.20 2.87
CA GLU A 125 -5.13 -9.19 1.82
C GLU A 125 -3.90 -9.11 0.91
N GLY A 126 -2.71 -9.08 1.50
CA GLY A 126 -1.46 -9.06 0.75
C GLY A 126 -1.33 -10.26 -0.18
N ARG A 127 -1.66 -11.46 0.31
CA ARG A 127 -1.66 -12.68 -0.51
C ARG A 127 -2.65 -12.61 -1.68
N GLU A 128 -3.87 -12.20 -1.40
CA GLU A 128 -4.90 -12.07 -2.44
C GLU A 128 -4.51 -11.02 -3.50
N GLN A 129 -3.99 -9.88 -3.06
CA GLN A 129 -3.61 -8.77 -3.94
C GLN A 129 -2.37 -9.12 -4.78
N ALA A 130 -1.31 -9.65 -4.16
CA ALA A 130 -0.10 -10.10 -4.86
C ALA A 130 -0.44 -11.19 -5.89
N GLY A 131 -1.29 -12.15 -5.52
CA GLY A 131 -1.76 -13.20 -6.42
C GLY A 131 -2.51 -12.64 -7.64
N ARG A 132 -3.43 -11.68 -7.42
CA ARG A 132 -4.17 -11.01 -8.52
C ARG A 132 -3.22 -10.26 -9.46
N TYR A 133 -2.25 -9.53 -8.92
CA TYR A 133 -1.29 -8.79 -9.74
C TYR A 133 -0.35 -9.70 -10.53
N LEU A 134 0.17 -10.75 -9.90
CA LEU A 134 1.02 -11.74 -10.57
C LEU A 134 0.27 -12.47 -11.68
N ALA A 135 -0.98 -12.87 -11.45
CA ALA A 135 -1.82 -13.48 -12.48
C ALA A 135 -2.00 -12.53 -13.68
N ALA A 136 -2.43 -11.30 -13.42
CA ALA A 136 -2.66 -10.27 -14.44
C ALA A 136 -1.38 -9.92 -15.23
N LEU A 137 -0.26 -9.69 -14.55
CA LEU A 137 1.02 -9.40 -15.19
C LEU A 137 1.46 -10.57 -16.06
N ASN A 138 1.42 -11.79 -15.52
CA ASN A 138 1.95 -12.97 -16.21
C ASN A 138 1.14 -13.37 -17.45
N GLU A 139 -0.08 -12.85 -17.61
CA GLU A 139 -0.84 -12.95 -18.86
C GLU A 139 -0.33 -12.00 -19.95
N ALA A 140 0.28 -10.87 -19.61
CA ALA A 140 0.74 -9.86 -20.57
C ALA A 140 2.23 -9.94 -20.93
N VAL A 141 3.04 -10.55 -20.06
CA VAL A 141 4.49 -10.69 -20.26
C VAL A 141 4.87 -11.89 -21.13
N GLU A 142 6.11 -11.88 -21.63
CA GLU A 142 6.72 -12.99 -22.37
C GLU A 142 6.98 -14.20 -21.46
N PRO A 143 6.93 -15.45 -21.97
CA PRO A 143 7.10 -16.65 -21.14
C PRO A 143 8.38 -16.69 -20.29
N GLY A 144 9.49 -16.15 -20.80
CA GLY A 144 10.77 -16.07 -20.09
C GLY A 144 10.90 -14.89 -19.11
N LYS A 145 9.87 -14.06 -18.99
CA LYS A 145 9.84 -12.86 -18.13
C LYS A 145 8.69 -12.89 -17.13
N LYS A 146 8.19 -14.08 -16.81
CA LYS A 146 7.16 -14.25 -15.79
C LYS A 146 7.71 -13.85 -14.42
N LEU A 147 6.92 -13.05 -13.70
CA LEU A 147 7.22 -12.59 -12.37
C LEU A 147 6.71 -13.59 -11.32
N ALA A 148 7.37 -13.60 -10.17
CA ALA A 148 6.97 -14.33 -8.98
C ALA A 148 6.83 -13.40 -7.76
N GLY A 149 6.28 -13.90 -6.65
CA GLY A 149 6.34 -13.18 -5.39
C GLY A 149 7.77 -13.13 -4.87
N GLY A 150 8.27 -11.93 -4.56
CA GLY A 150 9.62 -11.78 -4.02
C GLY A 150 9.77 -12.32 -2.60
N THR A 151 10.99 -12.64 -2.18
CA THR A 151 11.29 -13.24 -0.88
C THR A 151 12.48 -12.55 -0.20
N GLY A 152 12.65 -12.76 1.11
CA GLY A 152 13.86 -12.36 1.83
C GLY A 152 14.10 -10.85 1.94
N PHE A 153 13.10 -10.02 1.66
CA PHE A 153 13.19 -8.58 1.85
C PHE A 153 12.74 -8.19 3.26
N GLU A 154 13.70 -7.73 4.06
CA GLU A 154 13.51 -7.37 5.47
C GLU A 154 14.39 -6.18 5.84
N GLY A 155 14.01 -5.47 6.89
CA GLY A 155 14.77 -4.35 7.40
C GLY A 155 14.03 -3.58 8.48
N SER A 156 14.70 -2.58 9.02
CA SER A 156 14.08 -1.63 9.92
C SER A 156 14.79 -0.28 9.87
N LEU A 157 14.08 0.76 10.28
CA LEU A 157 14.59 2.11 10.44
C LEU A 157 14.00 2.74 11.70
N PHE A 158 14.59 3.85 12.14
CA PHE A 158 14.12 4.58 13.32
C PHE A 158 13.83 6.05 13.03
N LEU A 159 12.82 6.59 13.72
CA LEU A 159 12.57 8.02 13.84
C LEU A 159 12.73 8.40 15.30
N GLU A 160 13.73 9.23 15.58
CA GLU A 160 13.90 9.87 16.86
C GLU A 160 13.24 11.24 16.84
N PHE A 161 12.39 11.50 17.83
CA PHE A 161 11.84 12.81 18.10
C PHE A 161 12.54 13.44 19.30
N GLU A 162 12.66 14.77 19.29
CA GLU A 162 13.12 15.63 20.39
C GLU A 162 14.46 15.19 21.02
N ASN A 163 15.46 14.79 20.21
CA ASN A 163 16.83 14.45 20.63
C ASN A 163 16.92 13.78 22.02
N GLY A 164 16.39 12.55 22.12
CA GLY A 164 16.17 11.83 23.38
C GLY A 164 14.71 11.70 23.80
N GLY A 165 13.76 12.10 22.95
CA GLY A 165 12.31 11.92 23.10
C GLY A 165 11.81 10.53 22.70
N ALA A 166 10.67 10.48 22.01
CA ALA A 166 10.12 9.23 21.47
C ALA A 166 11.08 8.62 20.44
N LEU A 167 11.21 7.28 20.44
CA LEU A 167 11.87 6.55 19.36
C LEU A 167 10.82 5.65 18.70
N TRP A 168 10.52 5.91 17.45
CA TRP A 168 9.67 5.05 16.65
C TRP A 168 10.54 4.15 15.80
N GLN A 169 10.08 2.92 15.58
CA GLN A 169 10.71 1.96 14.69
C GLN A 169 9.68 1.54 13.64
N LEU A 170 10.06 1.60 12.38
CA LEU A 170 9.38 0.87 11.32
C LEU A 170 10.22 -0.37 11.02
N SER A 171 9.63 -1.54 11.19
CA SER A 171 10.24 -2.82 10.81
C SER A 171 9.40 -3.51 9.74
N TRP A 172 10.04 -4.20 8.82
CA TRP A 172 9.36 -5.02 7.82
C TRP A 172 10.08 -6.33 7.55
N ARG A 173 9.32 -7.31 7.08
CA ARG A 173 9.81 -8.64 6.71
C ARG A 173 8.91 -9.25 5.64
N THR A 174 9.44 -10.16 4.84
CA THR A 174 8.67 -10.87 3.80
C THR A 174 8.50 -12.33 4.18
N PRO A 175 7.50 -12.68 5.02
CA PRO A 175 7.34 -14.03 5.55
C PRO A 175 6.80 -15.04 4.52
N GLU A 176 6.18 -14.57 3.44
CA GLU A 176 5.73 -15.40 2.33
C GLU A 176 5.95 -14.69 0.98
N PRO A 177 6.10 -15.43 -0.13
CA PRO A 177 6.40 -14.84 -1.42
C PRO A 177 5.41 -13.74 -1.83
N GLY A 178 5.95 -12.54 -2.08
CA GLY A 178 5.21 -11.38 -2.55
C GLY A 178 4.43 -10.62 -1.48
N VAL A 179 4.56 -10.98 -0.20
CA VAL A 179 3.90 -10.26 0.91
C VAL A 179 4.93 -9.76 1.90
N THR A 180 5.16 -8.45 1.90
CA THR A 180 5.99 -7.76 2.88
C THR A 180 5.10 -7.19 3.97
N LEU A 181 5.30 -7.64 5.21
CA LEU A 181 4.55 -7.16 6.38
C LEU A 181 5.36 -6.10 7.12
N TYR A 182 4.73 -5.00 7.50
CA TYR A 182 5.33 -3.93 8.27
C TYR A 182 4.66 -3.73 9.64
N ARG A 183 5.45 -3.28 10.61
CA ARG A 183 4.99 -2.89 11.94
C ARG A 183 5.65 -1.58 12.36
N TRP A 184 4.84 -0.70 12.91
CA TRP A 184 5.29 0.46 13.67
C TRP A 184 5.36 0.11 15.16
N SER A 185 6.45 0.49 15.80
CA SER A 185 6.59 0.34 17.23
C SER A 185 7.29 1.50 17.88
N TYR A 186 7.21 1.52 19.20
CA TYR A 186 7.58 2.63 20.04
C TYR A 186 8.58 2.18 21.11
N ARG A 187 9.54 3.04 21.45
CA ARG A 187 10.36 2.94 22.66
C ARG A 187 10.22 4.23 23.45
N ARG A 188 10.14 4.08 24.78
CA ARG A 188 9.91 5.19 25.68
C ARG A 188 11.05 6.19 25.65
N LYS A 189 10.67 7.45 25.90
CA LYS A 189 11.59 8.54 26.18
C LYS A 189 12.54 8.14 27.29
N LYS A 190 13.84 8.26 27.03
CA LYS A 190 14.90 8.10 28.03
C LYS A 190 15.91 9.21 27.79
N SER A 191 15.84 10.23 28.65
CA SER A 191 16.74 11.38 28.58
C SER A 191 18.20 10.90 28.64
N ASN A 192 19.05 11.54 27.84
CA ASN A 192 20.49 11.27 27.74
C ASN A 192 20.87 9.85 27.26
N ALA A 193 19.92 9.03 26.81
CA ALA A 193 20.21 7.76 26.16
C ALA A 193 20.33 7.95 24.65
N SER A 194 21.39 7.39 24.07
CA SER A 194 21.55 7.30 22.63
C SER A 194 20.39 6.52 21.99
N TRP A 195 20.18 6.73 20.69
CA TRP A 195 19.17 5.97 19.95
C TRP A 195 19.46 4.45 20.00
N LYS A 196 20.73 4.03 19.99
CA LYS A 196 21.12 2.60 20.10
C LYS A 196 20.72 2.00 21.45
N GLU A 197 20.95 2.72 22.54
CA GLU A 197 20.52 2.29 23.88
C GLU A 197 18.99 2.23 24.01
N ARG A 198 18.27 3.14 23.34
CA ARG A 198 16.80 3.11 23.29
C ARG A 198 16.27 2.01 22.38
N ALA A 199 16.93 1.72 21.26
CA ALA A 199 16.57 0.62 20.36
C ALA A 199 16.68 -0.75 21.05
N ALA A 200 17.60 -0.90 22.00
CA ALA A 200 17.74 -2.09 22.84
C ALA A 200 16.65 -2.25 23.93
N GLN A 201 15.79 -1.23 24.14
CA GLN A 201 14.66 -1.34 25.06
C GLN A 201 13.58 -2.27 24.50
N LYS A 202 12.71 -2.73 25.40
CA LYS A 202 11.53 -3.51 25.02
C LYS A 202 10.66 -2.72 24.04
N GLU A 203 10.25 -3.41 22.98
CA GLU A 203 9.28 -2.91 22.01
C GLU A 203 7.89 -2.77 22.62
N GLU A 204 7.29 -1.60 22.41
CA GLU A 204 5.90 -1.31 22.74
C GLU A 204 5.12 -0.99 21.46
N GLU A 205 3.82 -1.28 21.47
CA GLU A 205 2.92 -0.84 20.40
C GLU A 205 2.91 0.68 20.33
N LEU A 206 2.87 1.24 19.11
CA LEU A 206 2.78 2.68 18.94
C LEU A 206 1.42 3.18 19.47
N PRO A 207 1.39 4.04 20.52
CA PRO A 207 0.13 4.54 21.04
C PRO A 207 -0.64 5.31 19.97
N LYS A 208 -1.96 5.15 19.98
CA LYS A 208 -2.85 5.83 19.03
C LYS A 208 -2.66 7.35 19.09
N GLU A 209 -2.54 7.91 20.28
CA GLU A 209 -2.36 9.33 20.53
C GLU A 209 -1.04 9.85 19.94
N GLU A 210 0.03 9.06 20.04
CA GLU A 210 1.32 9.36 19.41
C GLU A 210 1.20 9.36 17.87
N GLY A 211 0.51 8.36 17.32
CA GLY A 211 0.20 8.28 15.89
C GLY A 211 -0.63 9.46 15.39
N GLU A 212 -1.67 9.86 16.12
CA GLU A 212 -2.51 11.02 15.82
C GLU A 212 -1.75 12.34 15.87
N GLN A 213 -0.85 12.48 16.85
CA GLN A 213 -0.09 13.71 17.02
C GLN A 213 1.05 13.86 16.00
N ARG A 214 1.75 12.77 15.67
CA ARG A 214 3.04 12.83 14.96
C ARG A 214 3.07 12.08 13.63
N GLY A 215 2.01 11.33 13.27
CA GLY A 215 1.99 10.47 12.09
C GLY A 215 2.27 11.20 10.77
N GLU A 216 1.70 12.39 10.57
CA GLU A 216 2.01 13.21 9.39
C GLU A 216 3.47 13.68 9.36
N VAL A 217 3.97 14.14 10.50
CA VAL A 217 5.36 14.61 10.62
C VAL A 217 6.34 13.46 10.36
N ALA A 218 6.01 12.25 10.82
CA ALA A 218 6.77 11.04 10.54
C ALA A 218 6.81 10.72 9.03
N GLU A 219 5.67 10.80 8.32
CA GLU A 219 5.60 10.62 6.87
C GLU A 219 6.51 11.63 6.14
N GLN A 220 6.40 12.91 6.51
CA GLN A 220 7.17 13.99 5.88
C GLN A 220 8.67 13.86 6.15
N ALA A 221 9.07 13.51 7.39
CA ALA A 221 10.47 13.31 7.74
C ALA A 221 11.09 12.12 6.97
N LEU A 222 10.36 11.01 6.83
CA LEU A 222 10.81 9.88 6.02
C LEU A 222 10.94 10.22 4.54
N ARG A 223 9.99 10.99 4.00
CA ARG A 223 10.07 11.49 2.63
C ARG A 223 11.32 12.33 2.42
N ALA A 224 11.57 13.30 3.30
CA ALA A 224 12.77 14.13 3.24
C ALA A 224 14.05 13.29 3.30
N ALA A 225 14.12 12.29 4.19
CA ALA A 225 15.28 11.41 4.35
C ALA A 225 15.60 10.58 3.09
N TYR A 226 14.60 10.05 2.38
CA TYR A 226 14.82 9.26 1.16
C TYR A 226 14.95 10.11 -0.11
N GLU A 227 14.31 11.27 -0.18
CA GLU A 227 14.26 12.11 -1.38
C GLU A 227 15.30 13.25 -1.36
N GLY A 228 16.09 13.37 -0.29
CA GLY A 228 17.14 14.39 -0.15
C GLY A 228 16.59 15.80 0.09
N GLY A 229 15.41 15.91 0.71
CA GLY A 229 14.75 17.17 1.03
C GLY A 229 15.09 17.70 2.43
N GLU A 230 14.67 18.93 2.72
CA GLU A 230 14.73 19.48 4.07
C GLU A 230 13.73 18.77 5.00
N LEU A 231 14.16 18.51 6.24
CA LEU A 231 13.26 18.01 7.28
C LEU A 231 12.16 19.05 7.55
N PRO A 232 10.91 18.62 7.83
CA PRO A 232 9.83 19.57 8.07
C PRO A 232 10.12 20.40 9.32
N SER A 233 9.77 21.69 9.30
CA SER A 233 10.18 22.66 10.34
C SER A 233 9.69 22.34 11.75
N ASN A 234 8.62 21.54 11.86
CA ASN A 234 8.07 21.05 13.11
C ASN A 234 8.64 19.68 13.54
N PHE A 235 9.54 19.07 12.76
CA PHE A 235 10.28 17.89 13.16
C PHE A 235 11.60 18.28 13.82
N GLN A 236 11.63 18.13 15.14
CA GLN A 236 12.85 18.20 15.92
C GLN A 236 13.29 16.76 16.17
N GLY A 237 14.37 16.30 15.54
CA GLY A 237 14.76 14.90 15.63
C GLY A 237 15.68 14.42 14.52
N GLN A 238 15.80 13.10 14.39
CA GLN A 238 16.64 12.44 13.39
C GLN A 238 15.97 11.19 12.84
N VAL A 239 16.19 10.91 11.56
CA VAL A 239 15.84 9.64 10.91
C VAL A 239 17.11 8.80 10.80
N TYR A 240 17.05 7.54 11.23
CA TYR A 240 18.13 6.56 11.09
C TYR A 240 17.70 5.51 10.08
N LEU A 241 18.30 5.54 8.89
CA LEU A 241 18.02 4.62 7.81
C LEU A 241 18.65 3.25 8.08
N PRO A 242 18.29 2.19 7.32
CA PRO A 242 18.84 0.86 7.55
C PRO A 242 20.38 0.77 7.44
N VAL A 243 21.00 1.67 6.68
CA VAL A 243 22.47 1.78 6.59
C VAL A 243 23.10 2.28 7.90
N ASP A 244 22.40 3.15 8.64
CA ASP A 244 22.84 3.70 9.93
C ASP A 244 22.68 2.68 11.07
N CYS A 245 21.90 1.62 10.83
CA CYS A 245 21.57 0.59 11.81
C CYS A 245 22.58 -0.58 11.86
N ARG A 246 23.66 -0.49 11.06
CA ARG A 246 24.73 -1.50 11.00
C ARG A 246 25.86 -1.24 11.98
#